data_AF-A0A9W6Z5Z5-F1
#
_entry.id   AF-A0A9W6Z5Z5-F1
#
_cell.length_a   1.000
_cell.length_b   1.000
_cell.length_c   1.000
_cell.angle_alpha   90.00
_cell.angle_beta   90.00
_cell.angle_gamma   90.00
#
_symmetry.space_group_name_H-M   'P 1'
#
loop_
_entity.id
_entity.type
_entity.pdbx_description
1 polymer ?
#
loop_
_entity_poly.entity_id
_entity_poly.type
_entity_poly.pdbx_seq_one_letter_code
_entity_poly.pdbx_strand_id
1 'polypeptide(L)'
;MVSEKNLSITGHQRNTNIADAVAAGANAAEERLRAFKMQQGGEDDIDHSDTSHAMPRPSFKYGCQLKSQWMDPDNNPIAPSKTLSEYKEKLRTMNLPHISYDIDGDGIVGPEDLFMAKRFDIDGNGVLDREEQHIGKQIIAEQFFAAREAKGDLELFDPDFLTKSREENIRDLADAPGPAFKKRIQELKNIEQNLATVSSKNMKDAMTCWNPEIIKHNWFTNKFDVTAWNDFGAPGPRDPNFHLSTDHKGSLDTLKNLRKNKDRFVCQSRLDEAKARELRENPWKTSSFHGDRNRVTVAKTSYITNTRIENSPRRKENAREVMLTARKY
;
A
#
# COMPACT_ATOMS: atom_id res chain seq x y z
N MET A 1 -20.89 -26.83 14.91
CA MET A 1 -20.60 -26.80 13.46
C MET A 1 -19.31 -26.03 13.27
N VAL A 2 -18.26 -26.71 12.80
CA VAL A 2 -16.94 -26.08 12.56
C VAL A 2 -17.01 -25.43 11.19
N SER A 3 -16.94 -24.10 11.15
CA SER A 3 -16.90 -23.33 9.89
C SER A 3 -15.55 -23.58 9.22
N GLU A 4 -15.57 -24.25 8.07
CA GLU A 4 -14.40 -24.44 7.22
C GLU A 4 -13.95 -23.08 6.67
N LYS A 5 -12.80 -22.60 7.18
CA LYS A 5 -12.16 -21.39 6.67
C LYS A 5 -11.52 -21.73 5.33
N ASN A 6 -12.15 -21.31 4.24
CA ASN A 6 -11.57 -21.35 2.89
C ASN A 6 -10.32 -20.45 2.84
N LEU A 7 -9.16 -21.05 3.10
CA LEU A 7 -7.86 -20.38 2.94
C LEU A 7 -7.54 -20.30 1.44
N SER A 8 -7.52 -19.09 0.90
CA SER A 8 -7.01 -18.82 -0.44
C SER A 8 -5.55 -19.27 -0.55
N ILE A 9 -5.24 -20.00 -1.64
CA ILE A 9 -3.89 -20.47 -2.01
C ILE A 9 -2.84 -19.34 -2.05
N THR A 10 -3.24 -18.08 -2.21
CA THR A 10 -2.33 -16.93 -2.27
C THR A 10 -2.03 -16.30 -0.90
N GLY A 11 -2.55 -16.86 0.20
CA GLY A 11 -2.33 -16.33 1.56
C GLY A 11 -2.93 -14.94 1.81
N HIS A 12 -3.56 -14.33 0.80
CA HIS A 12 -4.31 -13.09 0.96
C HIS A 12 -5.72 -13.45 1.42
N GLN A 13 -5.97 -13.25 2.71
CA GLN A 13 -7.34 -13.16 3.20
C GLN A 13 -7.96 -11.93 2.52
N ARG A 14 -8.76 -12.16 1.48
CA ARG A 14 -9.68 -11.12 1.01
C ARG A 14 -10.63 -10.86 2.17
N ASN A 15 -10.82 -9.60 2.54
CA ASN A 15 -11.91 -9.19 3.42
C ASN A 15 -13.25 -9.46 2.70
N THR A 16 -13.68 -10.71 2.65
CA THR A 16 -14.92 -11.15 2.01
C THR A 16 -16.14 -10.51 2.66
N ASN A 17 -16.08 -10.29 3.97
CA ASN A 17 -17.22 -9.79 4.74
C ASN A 17 -17.75 -8.43 4.28
N ILE A 18 -16.88 -7.53 3.82
CA ILE A 18 -17.33 -6.20 3.35
C ILE A 18 -17.88 -6.32 1.93
N ALA A 19 -17.21 -7.03 1.04
CA ALA A 19 -17.66 -7.21 -0.34
C ALA A 19 -19.01 -7.95 -0.42
N ASP A 20 -19.22 -8.96 0.43
CA ASP A 20 -20.46 -9.74 0.45
C ASP A 20 -21.63 -8.93 1.04
N ALA A 21 -21.40 -8.15 2.10
CA ALA A 21 -22.42 -7.26 2.66
C ALA A 21 -22.79 -6.14 1.68
N VAL A 22 -21.80 -5.59 0.96
CA VAL A 22 -21.99 -4.61 -0.11
C VAL A 22 -22.79 -5.22 -1.26
N ALA A 23 -22.47 -6.45 -1.67
CA ALA A 23 -23.21 -7.15 -2.72
C ALA A 23 -24.67 -7.41 -2.32
N ALA A 24 -24.91 -7.86 -1.08
CA ALA A 24 -26.26 -8.11 -0.58
C ALA A 24 -27.11 -6.82 -0.51
N GLY A 25 -26.56 -5.74 0.05
CA GLY A 25 -27.27 -4.45 0.11
C GLY A 25 -27.54 -3.86 -1.26
N ALA A 26 -26.56 -3.95 -2.17
CA ALA A 26 -26.72 -3.44 -3.52
C ALA A 26 -27.73 -4.25 -4.35
N ASN A 27 -27.85 -5.57 -4.14
CA ASN A 27 -28.90 -6.38 -4.78
C ASN A 27 -30.30 -5.96 -4.29
N ALA A 28 -30.46 -5.75 -2.98
CA ALA A 28 -31.74 -5.32 -2.41
C ALA A 28 -32.17 -3.94 -2.93
N ALA A 29 -31.21 -3.02 -3.11
CA ALA A 29 -31.50 -1.70 -3.65
C ALA A 29 -31.79 -1.72 -5.15
N GLU A 30 -31.12 -2.59 -5.91
CA GLU A 30 -31.42 -2.84 -7.32
C GLU A 30 -32.84 -3.40 -7.51
N GLU A 31 -33.26 -4.33 -6.64
CA GLU A 31 -34.65 -4.82 -6.61
C GLU A 31 -35.66 -3.71 -6.29
N ARG A 32 -35.36 -2.81 -5.35
CA ARG A 32 -36.21 -1.63 -5.04
C ARG A 32 -36.34 -0.70 -6.25
N LEU A 33 -35.23 -0.41 -6.92
CA LEU A 33 -35.19 0.45 -8.11
C LEU A 33 -36.01 -0.18 -9.25
N ARG A 34 -35.86 -1.49 -9.47
CA ARG A 34 -36.63 -2.23 -10.46
C ARG A 34 -38.14 -2.26 -10.14
N ALA A 35 -38.50 -2.47 -8.87
CA ALA A 35 -39.88 -2.43 -8.42
C ALA A 35 -40.51 -1.03 -8.58
N PHE A 36 -39.74 0.02 -8.33
CA PHE A 36 -40.17 1.40 -8.53
C PHE A 36 -40.43 1.73 -10.01
N LYS A 37 -39.51 1.34 -10.92
CA LYS A 37 -39.73 1.51 -12.36
C LYS A 37 -40.94 0.71 -12.86
N MET A 38 -41.13 -0.53 -12.38
CA MET A 38 -42.34 -1.31 -12.70
C MET A 38 -43.64 -0.63 -12.23
N GLN A 39 -43.63 0.05 -11.07
CA GLN A 39 -44.80 0.80 -10.58
C GLN A 39 -45.09 2.06 -11.40
N GLN A 40 -44.06 2.72 -11.95
CA GLN A 40 -44.25 3.89 -12.80
C GLN A 40 -44.82 3.56 -14.19
N GLY A 41 -44.95 2.27 -14.55
CA GLY A 41 -45.59 1.86 -15.79
C GLY A 41 -44.86 2.31 -17.06
N GLY A 42 -43.56 2.63 -16.94
CA GLY A 42 -42.71 2.90 -18.09
C GLY A 42 -42.49 1.61 -18.87
N GLU A 43 -43.23 1.43 -19.97
CA GLU A 43 -42.73 0.58 -21.05
C GLU A 43 -41.35 1.10 -21.46
N ASP A 44 -40.40 0.19 -21.64
CA ASP A 44 -39.00 0.46 -22.00
C ASP A 44 -38.83 1.06 -23.42
N ASP A 45 -39.76 1.91 -23.86
CA ASP A 45 -39.55 2.83 -24.99
C ASP A 45 -38.68 4.00 -24.49
N ILE A 46 -37.52 3.66 -23.94
CA ILE A 46 -36.46 4.61 -23.66
C ILE A 46 -36.03 5.12 -25.03
N ASP A 47 -36.41 6.35 -25.32
CA ASP A 47 -35.91 7.08 -26.48
C ASP A 47 -34.39 7.20 -26.30
N HIS A 48 -33.66 6.21 -26.82
CA HIS A 48 -32.20 6.17 -26.90
C HIS A 48 -31.65 7.28 -27.79
N SER A 49 -32.40 8.36 -28.02
CA SER A 49 -31.91 9.61 -28.58
C SER A 49 -30.55 9.89 -27.97
N ASP A 50 -29.53 9.76 -28.83
CA ASP A 50 -28.14 9.60 -28.46
C ASP A 50 -27.71 10.75 -27.55
N THR A 51 -27.71 10.53 -26.24
CA THR A 51 -26.93 11.39 -25.35
C THR A 51 -25.51 11.28 -25.88
N SER A 52 -24.91 12.40 -26.28
CA SER A 52 -23.57 12.42 -26.89
C SER A 52 -22.45 11.82 -26.02
N HIS A 53 -22.79 11.47 -24.78
CA HIS A 53 -21.95 10.91 -23.74
C HIS A 53 -22.19 9.41 -23.48
N ALA A 54 -23.28 8.82 -24.00
CA ALA A 54 -23.47 7.38 -23.91
C ALA A 54 -22.32 6.68 -24.62
N MET A 55 -21.64 5.78 -23.91
CA MET A 55 -20.78 4.85 -24.61
C MET A 55 -21.66 4.04 -25.56
N PRO A 56 -21.32 3.97 -26.85
CA PRO A 56 -22.07 3.15 -27.78
C PRO A 56 -22.02 1.71 -27.29
N ARG A 57 -23.16 1.20 -26.80
CA ARG A 57 -23.29 -0.19 -26.38
C ARG A 57 -23.23 -1.05 -27.64
N PRO A 58 -22.47 -2.17 -27.64
CA PRO A 58 -22.47 -3.07 -28.78
C PRO A 58 -23.90 -3.56 -29.00
N SER A 59 -24.51 -3.06 -30.07
CA SER A 59 -25.86 -3.42 -30.48
C SER A 59 -25.86 -4.87 -30.96
N PHE A 60 -26.61 -5.73 -30.27
CA PHE A 60 -26.86 -7.11 -30.71
C PHE A 60 -27.80 -7.17 -31.92
N LYS A 61 -28.40 -6.05 -32.32
CA LYS A 61 -29.47 -5.97 -33.32
C LYS A 61 -29.08 -6.57 -34.68
N TYR A 62 -27.78 -6.61 -35.00
CA TYR A 62 -27.31 -7.00 -36.32
C TYR A 62 -26.56 -8.34 -36.37
N GLY A 63 -26.45 -9.09 -35.26
CA GLY A 63 -25.85 -10.43 -35.23
C GLY A 63 -24.40 -10.54 -35.71
N CYS A 64 -23.74 -9.42 -36.00
CA CYS A 64 -22.38 -9.38 -36.51
C CYS A 64 -21.37 -9.43 -35.35
N GLN A 65 -20.41 -10.35 -35.47
CA GLN A 65 -19.36 -10.55 -34.50
C GLN A 65 -18.45 -9.30 -34.45
N LEU A 66 -18.13 -8.84 -33.24
CA LEU A 66 -17.46 -7.60 -32.81
C LEU A 66 -16.32 -7.01 -33.68
N LYS A 67 -15.70 -7.77 -34.60
CA LYS A 67 -14.63 -7.28 -35.47
C LYS A 67 -15.12 -6.62 -36.77
N SER A 68 -16.27 -7.02 -37.32
CA SER A 68 -16.75 -6.43 -38.59
C SER A 68 -17.37 -5.04 -38.38
N GLN A 69 -17.95 -4.77 -37.21
CA GLN A 69 -18.55 -3.47 -36.87
C GLN A 69 -17.54 -2.30 -36.95
N TRP A 70 -16.26 -2.55 -36.72
CA TRP A 70 -15.23 -1.50 -36.79
C TRP A 70 -14.90 -1.10 -38.24
N MET A 71 -15.28 -1.94 -39.21
CA MET A 71 -15.04 -1.71 -40.64
C MET A 71 -16.29 -1.19 -41.36
N ASP A 72 -17.49 -1.30 -40.77
CA ASP A 72 -18.72 -0.81 -41.38
C ASP A 72 -18.87 0.71 -41.18
N PRO A 73 -18.79 1.53 -42.24
CA PRO A 73 -18.88 2.98 -42.10
C PRO A 73 -20.25 3.44 -41.57
N ASP A 74 -21.30 2.64 -41.79
CA ASP A 74 -22.67 2.95 -41.38
C ASP A 74 -22.96 2.57 -39.91
N ASN A 75 -22.14 1.69 -39.31
CA ASN A 75 -22.39 1.14 -37.96
C ASN A 75 -21.15 1.18 -37.05
N ASN A 76 -20.12 1.96 -37.42
CA ASN A 76 -18.95 2.11 -36.57
C ASN A 76 -19.26 3.09 -35.42
N PRO A 77 -19.18 2.64 -34.15
CA PRO A 77 -19.39 3.51 -33.00
C PRO A 77 -18.34 4.62 -32.87
N ILE A 78 -17.19 4.48 -33.53
CA ILE A 78 -16.09 5.45 -33.48
C ILE A 78 -16.17 6.37 -34.69
N ALA A 79 -16.30 7.68 -34.44
CA ALA A 79 -16.35 8.67 -35.49
C ALA A 79 -15.07 8.67 -36.35
N PRO A 80 -15.17 8.77 -37.69
CA PRO A 80 -14.01 8.75 -38.57
C PRO A 80 -13.04 9.89 -38.22
N SER A 81 -11.74 9.59 -38.24
CA SER A 81 -10.66 10.55 -37.90
C SER A 81 -9.61 10.57 -39.01
N LYS A 82 -9.07 11.75 -39.32
CA LYS A 82 -8.06 11.89 -40.38
C LYS A 82 -6.66 11.55 -39.86
N THR A 83 -6.41 11.84 -38.58
CA THR A 83 -5.11 11.67 -37.94
C THR A 83 -5.20 10.80 -36.67
N LEU A 84 -4.09 10.15 -36.31
CA LEU A 84 -4.00 9.34 -35.08
C LEU A 84 -4.24 10.20 -33.82
N SER A 85 -3.83 11.47 -33.83
CA SER A 85 -4.06 12.42 -32.74
C SER A 85 -5.54 12.71 -32.55
N GLU A 86 -6.27 13.01 -33.63
CA GLU A 86 -7.73 13.20 -33.59
C GLU A 86 -8.44 11.93 -33.11
N TYR A 87 -8.01 10.75 -33.56
CA TYR A 87 -8.56 9.47 -33.10
C TYR A 87 -8.41 9.31 -31.58
N LYS A 88 -7.21 9.57 -31.04
CA LYS A 88 -6.94 9.46 -29.61
C LYS A 88 -7.72 10.49 -28.79
N GLU A 89 -7.88 11.70 -29.32
CA GLU A 89 -8.68 12.75 -28.68
C GLU A 89 -10.16 12.35 -28.63
N LYS A 90 -10.73 11.90 -29.75
CA LYS A 90 -12.10 11.38 -29.82
C LYS A 90 -12.31 10.19 -28.88
N LEU A 91 -11.35 9.27 -28.82
CA LEU A 91 -11.40 8.18 -27.85
C LEU A 91 -11.38 8.69 -26.40
N ARG A 92 -10.59 9.72 -26.09
CA ARG A 92 -10.57 10.30 -24.75
C ARG A 92 -11.90 10.97 -24.40
N THR A 93 -12.50 11.70 -25.33
CA THR A 93 -13.80 12.36 -25.12
C THR A 93 -14.94 11.35 -25.02
N MET A 94 -14.93 10.29 -25.84
CA MET A 94 -15.91 9.19 -25.77
C MET A 94 -15.80 8.36 -24.49
N ASN A 95 -14.57 8.23 -23.95
CA ASN A 95 -14.33 7.52 -22.70
C ASN A 95 -14.45 8.40 -21.46
N LEU A 96 -14.78 9.68 -21.61
CA LEU A 96 -14.95 10.57 -20.47
C LEU A 96 -16.31 10.27 -19.81
N PRO A 97 -16.35 9.86 -18.53
CA PRO A 97 -17.62 9.65 -17.83
C PRO A 97 -18.38 10.97 -17.71
N HIS A 98 -19.71 10.90 -17.77
CA HIS A 98 -20.55 12.07 -17.56
C HIS A 98 -20.48 12.53 -16.09
N ILE A 99 -20.64 13.83 -15.84
CA ILE A 99 -20.55 14.39 -14.49
C ILE A 99 -21.65 13.87 -13.55
N SER A 100 -22.77 13.38 -14.08
CA SER A 100 -23.83 12.75 -13.29
C SER A 100 -23.37 11.48 -12.57
N TYR A 101 -22.26 10.88 -13.01
CA TYR A 101 -21.70 9.69 -12.37
C TYR A 101 -21.01 10.01 -11.05
N ASP A 102 -20.75 11.28 -10.75
CA ASP A 102 -20.21 11.75 -9.48
C ASP A 102 -21.31 11.70 -8.39
N ILE A 103 -21.56 10.49 -7.88
CA ILE A 103 -22.63 10.22 -6.90
C ILE A 103 -22.26 10.82 -5.53
N ASP A 104 -20.98 10.75 -5.15
CA ASP A 104 -20.49 11.32 -3.90
C ASP A 104 -20.31 12.85 -3.96
N GLY A 105 -20.29 13.43 -5.16
CA GLY A 105 -20.28 14.86 -5.43
C GLY A 105 -18.88 15.47 -5.29
N ASP A 106 -17.81 14.69 -5.37
CA ASP A 106 -16.44 15.15 -5.13
C ASP A 106 -15.89 16.06 -6.26
N GLY A 107 -16.54 16.06 -7.42
CA GLY A 107 -16.19 16.76 -8.65
C GLY A 107 -15.35 15.90 -9.62
N ILE A 108 -15.04 14.65 -9.26
CA ILE A 108 -14.17 13.72 -9.96
C ILE A 108 -14.85 12.35 -9.98
N VAL A 109 -15.16 11.83 -11.15
CA VAL A 109 -15.71 10.46 -11.24
C VAL A 109 -14.63 9.44 -10.94
N GLY A 110 -14.65 8.87 -9.73
CA GLY A 110 -13.77 7.80 -9.30
C GLY A 110 -14.10 6.44 -9.93
N PRO A 111 -13.24 5.42 -9.75
CA PRO A 111 -13.55 4.06 -10.20
C PRO A 111 -14.73 3.43 -9.44
N GLU A 112 -14.93 3.82 -8.17
CA GLU A 112 -16.06 3.38 -7.34
C GLU A 112 -17.37 4.00 -7.83
N ASP A 113 -17.37 5.30 -8.09
CA ASP A 113 -18.50 6.02 -8.68
C ASP A 113 -18.87 5.47 -10.05
N LEU A 114 -17.88 5.19 -10.90
CA LEU A 114 -18.12 4.59 -12.22
C LEU A 114 -18.75 3.19 -12.11
N PHE A 115 -18.35 2.40 -11.12
CA PHE A 115 -18.91 1.08 -10.88
C PHE A 115 -20.37 1.18 -10.41
N MET A 116 -20.64 2.09 -9.47
CA MET A 116 -21.99 2.35 -8.99
C MET A 116 -22.90 2.93 -10.07
N ALA A 117 -22.41 3.93 -10.81
CA ALA A 117 -23.17 4.58 -11.87
C ALA A 117 -23.59 3.59 -12.94
N LYS A 118 -22.69 2.71 -13.40
CA LYS A 118 -23.03 1.65 -14.36
C LYS A 118 -24.08 0.67 -13.86
N ARG A 119 -24.21 0.52 -12.54
CA ARG A 119 -25.20 -0.37 -11.92
C ARG A 119 -26.57 0.29 -11.78
N PHE A 120 -26.59 1.61 -11.56
CA PHE A 120 -27.82 2.38 -11.39
C PHE A 120 -28.37 2.97 -12.70
N ASP A 121 -27.53 3.07 -13.73
CA ASP A 121 -27.88 3.37 -15.13
C ASP A 121 -28.67 2.21 -15.74
N ILE A 122 -29.92 2.03 -15.25
CA ILE A 122 -30.81 0.95 -15.68
C ILE A 122 -31.21 1.16 -17.14
N ASP A 123 -31.55 2.40 -17.49
CA ASP A 123 -31.97 2.76 -18.83
C ASP A 123 -30.82 2.68 -19.84
N GLY A 124 -29.59 2.81 -19.34
CA GLY A 124 -28.39 2.58 -20.11
C GLY A 124 -28.03 3.72 -21.03
N ASN A 125 -28.56 4.92 -20.76
CA ASN A 125 -28.37 6.14 -21.52
C ASN A 125 -27.00 6.79 -21.21
N GLY A 126 -26.23 6.24 -20.26
CA GLY A 126 -24.92 6.77 -19.88
C GLY A 126 -24.95 8.06 -19.04
N VAL A 127 -26.12 8.47 -18.55
CA VAL A 127 -26.38 9.69 -17.77
C VAL A 127 -27.39 9.36 -16.66
N LEU A 128 -26.92 9.32 -15.41
CA LEU A 128 -27.79 9.09 -14.26
C LEU A 128 -28.79 10.24 -14.06
N ASP A 129 -30.06 9.88 -13.99
CA ASP A 129 -31.14 10.78 -13.60
C ASP A 129 -31.08 11.15 -12.12
N ARG A 130 -31.83 12.18 -11.71
CA ARG A 130 -31.86 12.63 -10.30
C ARG A 130 -32.33 11.53 -9.34
N GLU A 131 -33.28 10.70 -9.77
CA GLU A 131 -33.79 9.59 -8.99
C GLU A 131 -32.74 8.48 -8.84
N GLU A 132 -32.05 8.13 -9.93
CA GLU A 132 -30.99 7.13 -9.94
C GLU A 132 -29.78 7.57 -9.10
N GLN A 133 -29.40 8.85 -9.19
CA GLN A 133 -28.39 9.45 -8.31
C GLN A 133 -28.81 9.39 -6.84
N HIS A 134 -30.06 9.71 -6.53
CA HIS A 134 -30.56 9.67 -5.15
C HIS A 134 -30.50 8.25 -4.57
N ILE A 135 -30.82 7.24 -5.38
CA ILE A 135 -30.74 5.83 -4.97
C ILE A 135 -29.28 5.39 -4.80
N GLY A 136 -28.37 5.85 -5.67
CA GLY A 136 -26.93 5.70 -5.46
C GLY A 136 -26.48 6.25 -4.11
N LYS A 137 -26.93 7.46 -3.73
CA LYS A 137 -26.63 8.07 -2.42
C LYS A 137 -27.18 7.26 -1.25
N GLN A 138 -28.40 6.77 -1.36
CA GLN A 138 -29.00 5.90 -0.33
C GLN A 138 -28.14 4.64 -0.10
N ILE A 139 -27.62 4.04 -1.16
CA ILE A 139 -26.81 2.82 -1.06
C ILE A 139 -25.44 3.10 -0.45
N ILE A 140 -24.80 4.22 -0.82
CA ILE A 140 -23.55 4.66 -0.18
C ILE A 140 -23.78 4.90 1.32
N ALA A 141 -24.86 5.59 1.68
CA ALA A 141 -25.24 5.81 3.07
C ALA A 141 -25.51 4.50 3.80
N GLU A 142 -26.28 3.59 3.21
CA GLU A 142 -26.59 2.28 3.77
C GLU A 142 -25.32 1.45 4.01
N GLN A 143 -24.39 1.43 3.05
CA GLN A 143 -23.10 0.75 3.20
C GLN A 143 -22.27 1.36 4.34
N PHE A 144 -22.27 2.69 4.47
CA PHE A 144 -21.58 3.37 5.55
C PHE A 144 -22.15 2.93 6.91
N PHE A 145 -23.46 3.00 7.11
CA PHE A 145 -24.09 2.62 8.37
C PHE A 145 -23.94 1.12 8.67
N ALA A 146 -24.11 0.24 7.68
CA ALA A 146 -23.94 -1.20 7.84
C ALA A 146 -22.51 -1.56 8.27
N ALA A 147 -21.50 -0.92 7.69
CA ALA A 147 -20.10 -1.14 8.06
C ALA A 147 -19.77 -0.68 9.48
N ARG A 148 -20.47 0.33 10.01
CA ARG A 148 -20.27 0.85 11.38
C ARG A 148 -21.06 0.12 12.42
N GLU A 149 -22.30 -0.24 12.12
CA GLU A 149 -23.14 -1.05 12.98
C GLU A 149 -22.46 -2.40 13.26
N ALA A 150 -21.84 -3.01 12.24
CA ALA A 150 -21.05 -4.23 12.41
C ALA A 150 -19.82 -4.07 13.32
N LYS A 151 -19.27 -2.85 13.44
CA LYS A 151 -18.14 -2.54 14.32
C LYS A 151 -18.57 -2.10 15.73
N GLY A 152 -19.78 -1.57 15.88
CA GLY A 152 -20.28 -0.99 17.13
C GLY A 152 -19.81 0.45 17.39
N ASP A 153 -19.24 1.12 16.39
CA ASP A 153 -18.54 2.41 16.55
C ASP A 153 -19.40 3.63 16.16
N LEU A 154 -20.72 3.47 16.05
CA LEU A 154 -21.59 4.53 15.50
C LEU A 154 -21.59 5.80 16.37
N GLU A 155 -21.44 5.63 17.68
CA GLU A 155 -21.38 6.70 18.68
C GLU A 155 -20.21 7.67 18.51
N LEU A 156 -19.14 7.26 17.80
CA LEU A 156 -17.93 8.06 17.62
C LEU A 156 -18.06 9.12 16.53
N PHE A 157 -19.08 9.03 15.66
CA PHE A 157 -19.24 9.91 14.51
C PHE A 157 -20.14 11.10 14.81
N ASP A 158 -21.36 10.83 15.27
CA ASP A 158 -22.36 11.86 15.58
C ASP A 158 -23.31 11.27 16.64
N PRO A 159 -23.46 11.91 17.82
CA PRO A 159 -24.36 11.42 18.86
C PRO A 159 -25.83 11.37 18.40
N ASP A 160 -26.20 12.19 17.41
CA ASP A 160 -27.57 12.21 16.87
C ASP A 160 -27.92 10.88 16.18
N PHE A 161 -26.94 10.16 15.63
CA PHE A 161 -27.18 8.88 14.97
C PHE A 161 -27.70 7.79 15.91
N LEU A 162 -27.45 7.89 17.22
CA LEU A 162 -27.98 6.96 18.22
C LEU A 162 -29.45 7.20 18.53
N THR A 163 -29.92 8.45 18.36
CA THR A 163 -31.29 8.84 18.72
C THR A 163 -32.30 8.43 17.66
N LYS A 164 -31.84 8.34 16.40
CA LYS A 164 -32.66 8.05 15.23
C LYS A 164 -32.54 6.60 14.79
N SER A 165 -33.56 6.13 14.10
CA SER A 165 -33.49 4.81 13.46
C SER A 165 -32.45 4.78 12.34
N ARG A 166 -31.90 3.60 12.03
CA ARG A 166 -30.94 3.42 10.93
C ARG A 166 -31.51 3.93 9.60
N GLU A 167 -32.76 3.61 9.31
CA GLU A 167 -33.42 4.00 8.05
C GLU A 167 -33.60 5.52 7.95
N GLU A 168 -33.95 6.18 9.05
CA GLU A 168 -34.06 7.63 9.13
C GLU A 168 -32.70 8.32 8.94
N ASN A 169 -31.64 7.79 9.54
CA ASN A 169 -30.27 8.30 9.33
C ASN A 169 -29.82 8.15 7.88
N ILE A 170 -30.15 7.03 7.21
CA ILE A 170 -29.84 6.81 5.80
C ILE A 170 -30.60 7.81 4.93
N ARG A 171 -31.90 8.00 5.19
CA ARG A 171 -32.74 8.95 4.46
C ARG A 171 -32.25 10.38 4.65
N ASP A 172 -32.00 10.81 5.88
CA ASP A 172 -31.50 12.15 6.21
C ASP A 172 -30.16 12.46 5.51
N LEU A 173 -29.29 11.46 5.42
CA LEU A 173 -28.03 11.60 4.71
C LEU A 173 -28.27 11.69 3.20
N ALA A 174 -29.07 10.80 2.61
CA ALA A 174 -29.31 10.74 1.17
C ALA A 174 -30.15 11.92 0.62
N ASP A 175 -31.06 12.47 1.42
CA ASP A 175 -31.91 13.62 1.09
C ASP A 175 -31.13 14.95 1.13
N ALA A 176 -29.91 14.96 1.69
CA ALA A 176 -29.07 16.14 1.70
C ALA A 176 -28.80 16.63 0.26
N PRO A 177 -28.87 17.96 0.00
CA PRO A 177 -28.59 18.49 -1.33
C PRO A 177 -27.18 18.10 -1.76
N GLY A 178 -26.96 17.89 -3.06
CA GLY A 178 -25.70 17.36 -3.64
C GLY A 178 -24.40 17.79 -2.93
N PRO A 179 -24.11 19.10 -2.82
CA PRO A 179 -22.87 19.54 -2.16
C PRO A 179 -22.83 19.31 -0.64
N ALA A 180 -23.98 19.26 0.04
CA ALA A 180 -24.06 18.96 1.46
C ALA A 180 -23.87 17.46 1.75
N PHE A 181 -24.41 16.58 0.91
CA PHE A 181 -24.17 15.13 0.98
C PHE A 181 -22.67 14.83 0.93
N LYS A 182 -22.00 15.35 -0.09
CA LYS A 182 -20.53 15.26 -0.27
C LYS A 182 -19.79 15.67 0.99
N LYS A 183 -20.08 16.88 1.48
CA LYS A 183 -19.40 17.44 2.65
C LYS A 183 -19.59 16.55 3.87
N ARG A 184 -20.81 16.06 4.10
CA ARG A 184 -21.13 15.20 5.26
C ARG A 184 -20.45 13.84 5.16
N ILE A 185 -20.47 13.18 4.01
CA ILE A 185 -19.74 11.91 3.79
C ILE A 185 -18.24 12.11 3.97
N GLN A 186 -17.66 13.20 3.45
CA GLN A 186 -16.23 13.47 3.61
C GLN A 186 -15.86 13.76 5.06
N GLU A 187 -16.70 14.49 5.81
CA GLU A 187 -16.53 14.69 7.25
C GLU A 187 -16.51 13.35 7.99
N LEU A 188 -17.45 12.46 7.68
CA LEU A 188 -17.50 11.10 8.26
C LEU A 188 -16.26 10.27 7.90
N LYS A 189 -15.80 10.29 6.65
CA LYS A 189 -14.56 9.63 6.21
C LYS A 189 -13.33 10.21 6.93
N ASN A 190 -13.27 11.52 7.11
CA ASN A 190 -12.19 12.19 7.83
C ASN A 190 -12.19 11.81 9.32
N ILE A 191 -13.36 11.73 9.95
CA ILE A 191 -13.48 11.25 11.35
C ILE A 191 -12.98 9.80 11.44
N GLU A 192 -13.36 8.93 10.51
CA GLU A 192 -12.83 7.56 10.47
C GLU A 192 -11.30 7.56 10.33
N GLN A 193 -10.76 8.31 9.38
CA GLN A 193 -9.33 8.37 9.17
C GLN A 193 -8.61 8.91 10.42
N ASN A 194 -9.21 9.88 11.11
CA ASN A 194 -8.71 10.40 12.37
C ASN A 194 -8.75 9.34 13.47
N LEU A 195 -9.83 8.57 13.62
CA LEU A 195 -9.91 7.47 14.60
C LEU A 195 -8.87 6.37 14.31
N ALA A 196 -8.68 6.01 13.04
CA ALA A 196 -7.65 5.07 12.60
C ALA A 196 -6.22 5.60 12.84
N THR A 197 -5.98 6.89 12.62
CA THR A 197 -4.67 7.50 12.88
C THR A 197 -4.42 7.71 14.38
N VAL A 198 -5.42 8.03 15.19
CA VAL A 198 -5.28 8.18 16.66
C VAL A 198 -4.96 6.84 17.32
N SER A 199 -5.66 5.77 16.93
CA SER A 199 -5.35 4.42 17.44
C SER A 199 -3.91 4.00 17.10
N SER A 200 -3.47 4.25 15.86
CA SER A 200 -2.08 3.99 15.47
C SER A 200 -1.08 4.96 16.09
N LYS A 201 -1.47 6.20 16.40
CA LYS A 201 -0.61 7.17 17.08
C LYS A 201 -0.30 6.73 18.50
N ASN A 202 -1.28 6.25 19.27
CA ASN A 202 -1.02 5.74 20.61
C ASN A 202 -0.08 4.53 20.59
N MET A 203 -0.26 3.63 19.61
CA MET A 203 0.66 2.49 19.42
C MET A 203 2.03 2.95 18.95
N LYS A 204 2.10 3.92 18.04
CA LYS A 204 3.35 4.53 17.59
C LYS A 204 4.04 5.21 18.76
N ASP A 205 3.35 5.98 19.58
CA ASP A 205 3.89 6.66 20.76
C ASP A 205 4.36 5.67 21.83
N ALA A 206 3.70 4.51 21.96
CA ALA A 206 4.18 3.41 22.81
C ALA A 206 5.42 2.71 22.21
N MET A 207 5.50 2.58 20.88
CA MET A 207 6.61 1.92 20.18
C MET A 207 7.83 2.83 19.98
N THR A 208 7.61 4.12 19.72
CA THR A 208 8.65 5.14 19.64
C THR A 208 8.89 5.56 21.07
N CYS A 209 9.92 5.00 21.69
CA CYS A 209 10.32 5.37 23.05
C CYS A 209 10.63 6.87 23.07
N TRP A 210 9.67 7.73 23.43
CA TRP A 210 9.85 9.18 23.42
C TRP A 210 10.71 9.71 24.57
N ASN A 211 11.20 8.84 25.45
CA ASN A 211 12.16 9.26 26.47
C ASN A 211 13.49 9.61 25.77
N PRO A 212 13.89 10.90 25.72
CA PRO A 212 15.10 11.32 25.03
C PRO A 212 16.35 10.67 25.61
N GLU A 213 16.31 10.22 26.88
CA GLU A 213 17.42 9.49 27.50
C GLU A 213 17.56 8.07 26.96
N ILE A 214 16.44 7.40 26.62
CA ILE A 214 16.47 6.06 26.01
C ILE A 214 16.85 6.18 24.52
N ILE A 215 16.36 7.21 23.82
CA ILE A 215 16.70 7.45 22.40
C ILE A 215 18.19 7.73 22.22
N LYS A 216 18.83 8.49 23.14
CA LYS A 216 20.28 8.72 23.13
C LYS A 216 21.11 7.44 23.10
N HIS A 217 20.59 6.34 23.65
CA HIS A 217 21.29 5.06 23.72
C HIS A 217 20.69 3.97 22.82
N ASN A 218 19.65 4.29 22.06
CA ASN A 218 19.00 3.33 21.18
C ASN A 218 19.75 3.24 19.84
N TRP A 219 20.84 2.48 19.85
CA TRP A 219 21.75 2.24 18.71
C TRP A 219 21.05 1.71 17.44
N PHE A 220 19.83 1.17 17.55
CA PHE A 220 19.15 0.47 16.47
C PHE A 220 18.15 1.33 15.69
N THR A 221 17.61 2.39 16.30
CA THR A 221 16.60 3.26 15.65
C THR A 221 17.23 4.26 14.69
N ASN A 222 18.50 4.63 14.89
CA ASN A 222 19.18 5.63 14.07
C ASN A 222 20.17 5.03 13.06
N LYS A 223 19.78 3.94 12.38
CA LYS A 223 20.61 3.26 11.37
C LYS A 223 20.98 4.14 10.15
N PHE A 224 20.28 5.25 9.97
CA PHE A 224 20.46 6.22 8.88
C PHE A 224 20.94 7.60 9.33
N ASP A 225 21.15 7.82 10.63
CA ASP A 225 21.86 9.01 11.08
C ASP A 225 23.34 8.82 10.77
N VAL A 226 23.81 9.62 9.82
CA VAL A 226 25.16 9.56 9.27
C VAL A 226 26.20 9.89 10.35
N THR A 227 25.79 10.51 11.46
CA THR A 227 26.67 10.76 12.62
C THR A 227 26.90 9.50 13.46
N ALA A 228 25.92 8.59 13.52
CA ALA A 228 26.07 7.30 14.22
C ALA A 228 27.02 6.33 13.50
N TRP A 229 27.41 6.63 12.26
CA TRP A 229 28.42 5.86 11.52
C TRP A 229 29.87 6.17 11.94
N ASN A 230 30.11 7.29 12.64
CA ASN A 230 31.46 7.68 13.04
C ASN A 230 32.00 6.92 14.28
N ASP A 231 31.15 6.22 15.04
CA ASP A 231 31.58 5.57 16.29
C ASP A 231 32.20 4.16 16.12
N PHE A 232 32.23 3.60 14.90
CA PHE A 232 32.82 2.27 14.64
C PHE A 232 33.96 2.26 13.61
N GLY A 233 34.57 3.42 13.32
CA GLY A 233 35.77 3.49 12.46
C GLY A 233 35.54 3.07 11.01
N ALA A 234 34.29 3.03 10.54
CA ALA A 234 34.00 2.88 9.12
C ALA A 234 34.21 4.23 8.43
N PRO A 235 35.13 4.38 7.47
CA PRO A 235 35.32 5.63 6.76
C PRO A 235 34.01 6.00 6.07
N GLY A 236 33.41 7.09 6.49
CA GLY A 236 32.16 7.58 5.90
C GLY A 236 32.35 7.96 4.44
N PRO A 237 31.27 8.14 3.67
CA PRO A 237 31.35 8.59 2.27
C PRO A 237 31.96 9.99 2.07
N ARG A 238 32.30 10.68 3.17
CA ARG A 238 33.02 11.96 3.18
C ARG A 238 34.48 11.84 3.65
N ASP A 239 34.95 10.64 3.94
CA ASP A 239 36.34 10.42 4.32
C ASP A 239 37.23 10.69 3.09
N PRO A 240 38.17 11.66 3.14
CA PRO A 240 38.99 12.03 1.99
C PRO A 240 39.81 10.86 1.43
N ASN A 241 40.02 9.81 2.23
CA ASN A 241 40.72 8.61 1.81
C ASN A 241 39.85 7.62 1.02
N PHE A 242 38.52 7.82 0.97
CA PHE A 242 37.58 6.91 0.28
C PHE A 242 37.74 6.96 -1.25
N HIS A 243 38.26 8.06 -1.80
CA HIS A 243 38.46 8.23 -3.25
C HIS A 243 39.73 7.58 -3.81
N LEU A 244 40.58 6.96 -2.98
CA LEU A 244 41.86 6.38 -3.40
C LEU A 244 41.74 4.91 -3.88
N SER A 245 40.57 4.30 -3.77
CA SER A 245 40.30 2.98 -4.31
C SER A 245 39.89 3.09 -5.78
N THR A 246 40.77 2.65 -6.70
CA THR A 246 40.56 2.64 -8.16
C THR A 246 39.46 1.68 -8.64
N ASP A 247 38.83 0.93 -7.74
CA ASP A 247 37.67 0.09 -8.06
C ASP A 247 36.38 0.93 -8.10
N HIS A 248 36.09 1.50 -9.27
CA HIS A 248 34.88 2.28 -9.56
C HIS A 248 33.60 1.44 -9.68
N LYS A 249 33.47 0.32 -8.97
CA LYS A 249 32.16 -0.32 -8.79
C LYS A 249 31.43 0.49 -7.73
N GLY A 250 30.43 1.25 -8.16
CA GLY A 250 29.76 2.31 -7.38
C GLY A 250 29.38 1.92 -5.96
N SER A 251 29.08 2.93 -5.13
CA SER A 251 28.86 2.82 -3.68
C SER A 251 27.89 1.70 -3.26
N LEU A 252 26.94 1.35 -4.12
CA LEU A 252 25.97 0.28 -3.89
C LEU A 252 26.60 -1.13 -3.90
N ASP A 253 27.56 -1.41 -4.79
CA ASP A 253 28.19 -2.72 -4.91
C ASP A 253 29.24 -2.95 -3.82
N THR A 254 29.98 -1.91 -3.45
CA THR A 254 30.84 -1.90 -2.27
C THR A 254 30.01 -2.08 -1.00
N LEU A 255 28.85 -1.44 -0.87
CA LEU A 255 27.90 -1.66 0.23
C LEU A 255 27.35 -3.10 0.26
N LYS A 256 26.98 -3.66 -0.89
CA LYS A 256 26.52 -5.05 -1.01
C LYS A 256 27.62 -6.04 -0.63
N ASN A 257 28.87 -5.78 -1.02
CA ASN A 257 30.02 -6.60 -0.66
C ASN A 257 30.36 -6.51 0.83
N LEU A 258 30.30 -5.30 1.41
CA LEU A 258 30.48 -5.11 2.85
C LEU A 258 29.40 -5.83 3.66
N ARG A 259 28.12 -5.76 3.25
CA ARG A 259 27.04 -6.52 3.90
C ARG A 259 27.25 -8.03 3.78
N LYS A 260 27.53 -8.54 2.57
CA LYS A 260 27.78 -9.97 2.34
C LYS A 260 28.96 -10.50 3.16
N ASN A 261 30.04 -9.73 3.26
CA ASN A 261 31.23 -10.14 4.01
C ASN A 261 30.98 -10.08 5.53
N LYS A 262 30.33 -9.02 6.05
CA LYS A 262 30.04 -8.91 7.48
C LYS A 262 29.06 -9.98 7.95
N ASP A 263 28.02 -10.26 7.17
CA ASP A 263 27.06 -11.33 7.48
C ASP A 263 27.77 -12.70 7.50
N ARG A 264 28.72 -12.93 6.59
CA ARG A 264 29.52 -14.16 6.59
C ARG A 264 30.40 -14.29 7.84
N PHE A 265 31.06 -13.22 8.28
CA PHE A 265 31.87 -13.23 9.51
C PHE A 265 31.03 -13.42 10.77
N VAL A 266 29.87 -12.76 10.85
CA VAL A 266 28.95 -12.91 12.00
C VAL A 266 28.39 -14.33 12.06
N CYS A 267 27.98 -14.89 10.92
CA CYS A 267 27.53 -16.28 10.84
C CYS A 267 28.64 -17.26 11.23
N GLN A 268 29.89 -17.02 10.76
CA GLN A 268 31.03 -17.85 11.14
C GLN A 268 31.33 -17.76 12.64
N SER A 269 31.33 -16.56 13.22
CA SER A 269 31.55 -16.36 14.65
C SER A 269 30.48 -17.07 15.50
N ARG A 270 29.22 -17.04 15.08
CA ARG A 270 28.13 -17.77 15.76
C ARG A 270 28.29 -19.28 15.66
N LEU A 271 28.72 -19.79 14.50
CA LEU A 271 29.03 -21.21 14.33
C LEU A 271 30.20 -21.63 15.21
N ASP A 272 31.23 -20.80 15.31
CA ASP A 272 32.41 -21.09 16.14
C ASP A 272 32.06 -21.02 17.64
N GLU A 273 31.20 -20.08 18.05
CA GLU A 273 30.69 -19.99 19.43
C GLU A 273 29.79 -21.18 19.78
N ALA A 274 28.89 -21.57 18.88
CA ALA A 274 28.04 -22.75 19.06
C ALA A 274 28.89 -24.03 19.19
N LYS A 275 29.92 -24.17 18.36
CA LYS A 275 30.89 -25.28 18.48
C LYS A 275 31.66 -25.23 19.79
N ALA A 276 32.09 -24.05 20.23
CA ALA A 276 32.77 -23.90 21.51
C ALA A 276 31.86 -24.30 22.68
N ARG A 277 30.56 -23.99 22.59
CA ARG A 277 29.55 -24.41 23.58
C ARG A 277 29.37 -25.93 23.56
N GLU A 278 29.23 -26.53 22.38
CA GLU A 278 29.11 -27.99 22.24
C GLU A 278 30.33 -28.74 22.82
N LEU A 279 31.54 -28.21 22.61
CA LEU A 279 32.78 -28.77 23.16
C LEU A 279 32.89 -28.61 24.68
N ARG A 280 32.32 -27.54 25.25
CA ARG A 280 32.24 -27.37 26.72
C ARG A 280 31.27 -28.36 27.34
N GLU A 281 30.12 -28.60 26.70
CA GLU A 281 29.09 -29.53 27.18
C GLU A 281 29.53 -30.99 27.00
N ASN A 282 30.30 -31.29 25.95
CA ASN A 282 30.74 -32.65 25.61
C ASN A 282 32.27 -32.72 25.44
N PRO A 283 33.06 -32.64 26.54
CA PRO A 283 34.51 -32.58 26.46
C PRO A 283 35.16 -33.79 25.78
N TRP A 284 34.52 -34.96 25.80
CA TRP A 284 35.01 -36.16 25.11
C TRP A 284 34.89 -36.10 23.58
N LYS A 285 34.09 -35.19 23.00
CA LYS A 285 34.02 -34.99 21.54
C LYS A 285 35.26 -34.29 20.96
N THR A 286 36.17 -33.80 21.79
CA THR A 286 37.41 -33.15 21.34
C THR A 286 38.33 -34.08 20.54
N SER A 287 38.27 -35.40 20.78
CA SER A 287 39.17 -36.38 20.15
C SER A 287 38.78 -36.74 18.70
N SER A 288 37.51 -36.59 18.31
CA SER A 288 37.03 -36.91 16.95
C SER A 288 37.29 -35.80 15.92
N PHE A 289 37.66 -34.60 16.35
CA PHE A 289 37.88 -33.45 15.47
C PHE A 289 39.35 -33.23 15.02
N HIS A 290 40.27 -34.11 15.42
CA HIS A 290 41.69 -34.02 15.02
C HIS A 290 41.99 -34.51 13.58
N GLY A 291 40.95 -34.75 12.78
CA GLY A 291 41.05 -35.32 11.43
C GLY A 291 41.49 -34.38 10.31
N ASP A 292 41.62 -33.07 10.52
CA ASP A 292 41.93 -32.13 9.44
C ASP A 292 42.99 -31.09 9.84
N ARG A 293 44.21 -31.57 10.11
CA ARG A 293 45.37 -30.72 10.49
C ARG A 293 45.74 -29.67 9.42
N ASN A 294 45.26 -29.81 8.18
CA ASN A 294 45.52 -28.85 7.10
C ASN A 294 44.66 -27.56 7.15
N ARG A 295 43.58 -27.51 7.95
CA ARG A 295 42.75 -26.29 8.07
C ARG A 295 43.13 -25.37 9.22
N VAL A 296 43.83 -25.89 10.25
CA VAL A 296 44.21 -25.12 11.44
C VAL A 296 45.33 -24.11 11.13
N THR A 297 46.17 -24.37 10.13
CA THR A 297 47.22 -23.44 9.69
C THR A 297 46.66 -22.15 9.07
N VAL A 298 45.52 -22.21 8.38
CA VAL A 298 44.87 -21.03 7.77
C VAL A 298 44.21 -20.13 8.81
N ALA A 299 43.67 -20.71 9.90
CA ALA A 299 43.08 -19.94 11.00
C ALA A 299 44.15 -19.24 11.89
N LYS A 300 45.34 -19.85 12.04
CA LYS A 300 46.45 -19.20 12.76
C LYS A 300 47.05 -18.04 11.96
N THR A 301 47.16 -18.13 10.63
CA THR A 301 47.70 -17.03 9.82
C THR A 301 46.76 -15.82 9.78
N SER A 302 45.44 -16.01 9.75
CA SER A 302 44.47 -14.90 9.78
C SER A 302 44.42 -14.16 11.12
N TYR A 303 44.62 -14.86 12.24
CA TYR A 303 44.72 -14.23 13.56
C TYR A 303 46.00 -13.37 13.69
N ILE A 304 47.11 -13.83 13.10
CA ILE A 304 48.38 -13.08 13.08
C ILE A 304 48.29 -11.84 12.18
N THR A 305 47.57 -11.88 11.06
CA THR A 305 47.39 -10.68 10.23
C THR A 305 46.48 -9.63 10.88
N ASN A 306 45.43 -10.06 11.60
CA ASN A 306 44.50 -9.15 12.25
C ASN A 306 45.13 -8.45 13.47
N THR A 307 45.89 -9.18 14.30
CA THR A 307 46.67 -8.57 15.40
C THR A 307 47.77 -7.62 14.91
N ARG A 308 48.28 -7.80 13.68
CA ARG A 308 49.23 -6.87 13.06
C ARG A 308 48.56 -5.57 12.59
N ILE A 309 47.30 -5.62 12.18
CA ILE A 309 46.50 -4.46 11.77
C ILE A 309 46.10 -3.64 13.00
N GLU A 310 45.63 -4.27 14.07
CA GLU A 310 45.20 -3.59 15.31
C GLU A 310 46.37 -2.93 16.07
N ASN A 311 47.60 -3.45 15.95
CA ASN A 311 48.79 -2.86 16.59
C ASN A 311 49.51 -1.80 15.74
N SER A 312 49.10 -1.58 14.49
CA SER A 312 49.70 -0.57 13.58
C SER A 312 49.50 0.88 14.04
N PRO A 313 48.32 1.30 14.56
CA PRO A 313 48.11 2.65 15.07
C PRO A 313 48.95 2.93 16.33
N ARG A 314 49.00 1.98 17.27
CA ARG A 314 49.80 2.10 18.52
C ARG A 314 51.30 2.28 18.26
N ARG A 315 51.85 1.65 17.22
CA ARG A 315 53.25 1.88 16.82
C ARG A 315 53.50 3.30 16.31
N LYS A 316 52.53 3.93 15.65
CA LYS A 316 52.66 5.31 15.16
C LYS A 316 52.56 6.34 16.29
N GLU A 317 51.77 6.06 17.32
CA GLU A 317 51.67 6.91 18.52
C GLU A 317 52.96 6.87 19.34
N ASN A 318 53.50 5.67 19.62
CA ASN A 318 54.77 5.56 20.33
C ASN A 318 55.94 6.18 19.54
N ALA A 319 55.96 6.08 18.20
CA ALA A 319 56.98 6.75 17.39
C ALA A 319 56.86 8.28 17.42
N ARG A 320 55.64 8.83 17.54
CA ARG A 320 55.42 10.27 17.73
C ARG A 320 55.88 10.75 19.09
N GLU A 321 55.62 10.01 20.16
CA GLU A 321 56.11 10.34 21.51
C GLU A 321 57.65 10.30 21.61
N VAL A 322 58.29 9.31 20.97
CA VAL A 322 59.75 9.23 20.92
C VAL A 322 60.35 10.40 20.13
N MET A 323 59.73 10.82 19.02
CA MET A 323 60.19 12.00 18.26
C MET A 323 59.95 13.32 19.01
N LEU A 324 58.91 13.42 19.84
CA LEU A 324 58.65 14.60 20.67
C LEU A 324 59.61 14.70 21.85
N THR A 325 60.03 13.58 22.43
CA THR A 325 61.04 13.56 23.50
C THR A 325 62.45 13.80 22.98
N ALA A 326 62.80 13.29 21.79
CA ALA A 326 64.10 13.56 21.15
C ALA A 326 64.30 15.03 20.74
N ARG A 327 63.22 15.83 20.63
CA ARG A 327 63.28 17.26 20.30
C ARG A 327 63.50 18.18 21.51
N LYS A 328 63.46 17.62 22.73
CA LYS A 328 63.62 18.37 24.00
C LYS A 328 65.03 18.30 24.59
N TYR A 329 65.93 17.53 23.98
CA TYR A 329 67.36 17.48 24.32
C TYR A 329 68.18 18.03 23.16
#